data_AF-A0A382QFP8-F1
#
_entry.id   AF-A0A382QFP8-F1
#
_cell.length_a   1.000
_cell.length_b   1.000
_cell.length_c   1.000
_cell.angle_alpha   90.00
_cell.angle_beta   90.00
_cell.angle_gamma   90.00
#
_symmetry.space_group_name_H-M   'P 1'
#
loop_
_entity.id
_entity.type
_entity.pdbx_description
1 polymer ?
#
loop_
_entity_poly.entity_id
_entity_poly.type
_entity_poly.pdbx_seq_one_letter_code
_entity_poly.pdbx_strand_id
1 'polypeptide(L)' 'SVMYASPEIITAEAYKVLDQFKGQTGHVFNLGHGITPDVNPESMKVLVDAVHSYTKSK' A
#
# COMPACT_ATOMS: atom_id res chain seq x y z
N SER A 1 -1.82 5.60 -12.35
CA SER A 1 -1.69 4.55 -11.33
C SER A 1 -1.15 5.16 -10.05
N VAL A 2 -1.56 4.67 -8.86
CA VAL A 2 -1.09 5.18 -7.55
C VAL A 2 0.44 5.13 -7.42
N MET A 3 1.08 4.17 -8.10
CA MET A 3 2.54 3.97 -8.03
C MET A 3 3.40 5.09 -8.63
N TYR A 4 2.80 6.08 -9.32
CA TYR A 4 3.51 7.27 -9.83
C TYR A 4 3.27 8.53 -8.98
N ALA A 5 2.48 8.41 -7.91
CA ALA A 5 2.21 9.52 -7.01
C ALA A 5 3.35 9.73 -6.01
N SER A 6 3.26 10.79 -5.21
CA SER A 6 4.24 11.03 -4.15
C SER A 6 4.19 9.94 -3.06
N PRO A 7 5.28 9.75 -2.28
CA PRO A 7 5.31 8.78 -1.20
C PRO A 7 4.16 8.93 -0.19
N GLU A 8 3.74 10.17 0.09
CA GLU A 8 2.65 10.49 1.01
C GLU A 8 1.32 9.97 0.46
N ILE A 9 1.08 10.13 -0.84
CA ILE A 9 -0.13 9.63 -1.51
C ILE A 9 -0.13 8.10 -1.52
N ILE A 10 0.99 7.46 -1.87
CA ILE A 10 1.11 5.99 -1.87
C ILE A 10 0.77 5.43 -0.48
N THR A 11 1.33 6.04 0.57
CA THR A 11 1.09 5.65 1.96
C THR A 11 -0.39 5.83 2.34
N ALA A 12 -0.97 6.99 2.02
CA ALA A 12 -2.37 7.28 2.33
C ALA A 12 -3.34 6.32 1.62
N GLU A 13 -3.09 6.01 0.35
CA GLU A 13 -3.93 5.05 -0.39
C GLU A 13 -3.77 3.62 0.14
N ALA A 14 -2.56 3.20 0.52
CA ALA A 14 -2.35 1.91 1.18
C ALA A 14 -3.15 1.81 2.49
N TYR A 15 -3.13 2.87 3.30
CA TYR A 15 -3.87 2.91 4.57
C TYR A 15 -5.39 2.88 4.34
N LYS A 16 -5.90 3.60 3.35
CA LYS A 16 -7.33 3.55 2.98
C LYS A 16 -7.79 2.13 2.66
N VAL A 17 -6.98 1.37 1.92
CA VAL A 17 -7.29 -0.04 1.61
C VAL A 17 -7.22 -0.88 2.89
N LEU A 18 -6.18 -0.74 3.71
CA LEU A 18 -6.03 -1.49 4.96
C LEU A 18 -7.16 -1.21 5.97
N ASP A 19 -7.64 0.03 6.04
CA ASP A 19 -8.75 0.43 6.90
C ASP A 19 -10.06 -0.30 6.56
N GLN A 20 -10.28 -0.67 5.29
CA GLN A 20 -11.46 -1.45 4.88
C GLN A 20 -11.47 -2.88 5.46
N PHE A 21 -10.28 -3.41 5.80
CA PHE A 21 -10.11 -4.73 6.42
C PHE A 21 -9.74 -4.64 7.90
N LYS A 22 -9.83 -3.46 8.51
CA LYS A 22 -9.50 -3.25 9.93
C LYS A 22 -10.33 -4.19 10.81
N GLY A 23 -9.66 -4.85 11.76
CA GLY A 23 -10.28 -5.82 12.67
C GLY A 23 -10.49 -7.22 12.08
N GLN A 24 -10.28 -7.41 10.77
CA GLN A 24 -10.37 -8.71 10.11
C GLN A 24 -9.00 -9.41 10.06
N THR A 25 -8.99 -10.72 9.85
CA THR A 25 -7.80 -11.55 9.63
C THR A 25 -7.88 -12.22 8.26
N GLY A 26 -6.74 -12.68 7.73
CA GLY A 26 -6.68 -13.37 6.43
C GLY A 26 -6.59 -12.45 5.21
N HIS A 27 -6.45 -11.14 5.39
CA HIS A 27 -6.20 -10.21 4.29
C HIS A 27 -4.73 -10.24 3.85
N VAL A 28 -4.49 -10.50 2.55
CA VAL A 28 -3.18 -10.37 1.90
C VAL A 28 -3.24 -9.15 0.99
N PHE A 29 -2.51 -8.09 1.34
CA PHE A 29 -2.44 -6.89 0.52
C PHE A 29 -1.76 -7.20 -0.82
N ASN A 30 -2.33 -6.71 -1.92
CA ASN A 30 -1.73 -6.82 -3.24
C ASN A 30 -2.20 -5.68 -4.16
N LEU A 31 -1.53 -5.52 -5.29
CA LEU A 31 -2.01 -4.68 -6.39
C LEU A 31 -3.13 -5.40 -7.14
N GLY A 32 -4.06 -4.64 -7.70
CA GLY A 32 -5.14 -5.20 -8.55
C GLY A 32 -4.68 -5.67 -9.93
N HIS A 33 -3.44 -5.34 -10.33
CA HIS A 33 -2.80 -5.77 -11.57
C HIS A 33 -1.28 -5.88 -11.39
N GLY A 34 -0.57 -6.47 -12.36
CA GLY A 34 0.90 -6.59 -12.31
C GLY A 34 1.63 -5.25 -12.48
N ILE A 35 2.72 -5.05 -11.75
CA ILE A 35 3.55 -3.83 -11.82
C ILE A 35 4.00 -3.57 -13.26
N THR A 36 3.87 -2.33 -13.73
CA THR A 36 4.34 -1.94 -15.07
C THR A 36 5.84 -1.59 -15.05
N PRO A 37 6.58 -1.78 -16.17
CA PRO A 37 8.05 -1.64 -16.18
C PRO A 37 8.60 -0.25 -15.83
N ASP A 38 7.77 0.78 -15.94
CA ASP A 38 8.09 2.19 -15.74
C ASP A 38 7.84 2.67 -14.30
N VAL A 39 7.31 1.82 -13.43
CA VAL A 39 7.18 2.13 -12.00
C VAL A 39 8.56 2.27 -11.36
N ASN A 40 8.78 3.38 -10.64
CA ASN A 40 9.98 3.56 -9.83
C ASN A 40 10.00 2.52 -8.69
N PRO A 41 11.07 1.71 -8.55
CA PRO A 41 11.21 0.77 -7.43
C PRO A 41 11.07 1.41 -6.04
N GLU A 42 11.43 2.68 -5.88
CA GLU A 42 11.24 3.41 -4.62
C GLU A 42 9.75 3.55 -4.24
N SER A 43 8.86 3.72 -5.22
CA SER A 43 7.42 3.73 -4.99
C SER A 43 6.93 2.39 -4.43
N MET A 44 7.50 1.27 -4.92
CA MET A 44 7.20 -0.06 -4.39
C MET A 44 7.72 -0.24 -2.96
N LYS A 45 8.92 0.28 -2.67
CA LYS A 45 9.46 0.29 -1.31
C LYS A 45 8.54 1.04 -0.34
N VAL A 46 8.09 2.25 -0.71
CA VAL A 46 7.16 3.04 0.10
C VAL A 46 5.86 2.26 0.37
N LEU A 47 5.30 1.60 -0.65
CA LEU A 47 4.09 0.79 -0.48
C LEU A 47 4.30 -0.36 0.52
N VAL A 48 5.39 -1.13 0.38
CA VAL A 48 5.70 -2.25 1.26
C VAL A 48 5.95 -1.77 2.70
N ASP A 49 6.72 -0.70 2.85
CA ASP A 49 7.00 -0.11 4.16
C ASP A 49 5.72 0.40 4.81
N ALA A 50 4.82 1.05 4.06
CA ALA A 50 3.52 1.48 4.55
C ALA A 50 2.67 0.30 5.04
N VAL A 51 2.54 -0.76 4.25
CA VAL A 51 1.76 -1.96 4.61
C VAL A 51 2.29 -2.61 5.89
N HIS A 52 3.60 -2.73 6.06
CA HIS A 52 4.19 -3.32 7.27
C HIS A 52 4.18 -2.37 8.48
N SER A 53 4.24 -1.06 8.25
CA SER A 53 4.21 -0.06 9.34
C SER A 53 2.79 0.26 9.82
N TYR A 54 1.76 -0.13 9.06
CA TYR A 54 0.38 0.04 9.47
C TYR A 54 0.10 -0.77 10.73
N THR A 55 -0.03 -0.06 11.86
CA THR A 55 -0.39 -0.68 13.12
C THR A 55 -1.91 -0.70 13.28
N LYS A 56 -2.45 -1.84 13.73
CA LYS A 56 -3.81 -1.87 14.25
C LYS A 56 -3.81 -1.00 15.51
N SER A 57 -4.28 0.24 15.44
CA SER A 57 -4.60 0.98 16.67
C SER A 57 -5.55 0.10 17.48
N LYS A 58 -5.16 -0.19 18.73
CA LYS A 58 -5.92 -0.98 19.69
C LYS A 58 -7.35 -0.45 19.83
#